data_AF-A0A2V3J9X9-F1
#
_entry.id   AF-A0A2V3J9X9-F1
#
_cell.length_a   1.000
_cell.length_b   1.000
_cell.length_c   1.000
_cell.angle_alpha   90.00
_cell.angle_beta   90.00
_cell.angle_gamma   90.00
#
_symmetry.space_group_name_H-M   'P 1'
#
loop_
_entity.id
_entity.type
_entity.pdbx_description
1 polymer ?
#
loop_
_entity_poly.entity_id
_entity_poly.type
_entity_poly.pdbx_seq_one_letter_code
_entity_poly.pdbx_strand_id
1 'polypeptide(L)'
;QPEPELAVLEQPDWKVGDWWTVRFTYRADAQAVPIPSWIGENYKFEVVDIANIDGKDCYVVRVGNEFLYFKKENASPIISGNILAPFDFPAFPLEKNVTRTYGRIQQSVSVDTFTKKDGNSVKCFKVSLRRPCTSQNVTQYWQPGAPWWIYEEKGDMVKAWLVDWGHEEVHEEVKKNFSELYPH
;
A
#
# COMPACT_ATOMS: atom_id res chain seq x y z
N GLN A 1 -22.19 -12.41 18.34
CA GLN A 1 -20.89 -11.92 18.84
C GLN A 1 -20.74 -10.49 18.34
N PRO A 2 -20.50 -9.48 19.20
CA PRO A 2 -20.27 -8.11 18.71
C PRO A 2 -19.01 -8.09 17.83
N GLU A 3 -19.03 -7.32 16.74
CA GLU A 3 -17.84 -7.10 15.91
C GLU A 3 -16.71 -6.55 16.78
N PRO A 4 -15.48 -7.08 16.69
CA PRO A 4 -14.34 -6.52 17.41
C PRO A 4 -14.17 -5.05 17.05
N GLU A 5 -14.07 -4.18 18.06
CA GLU A 5 -13.85 -2.76 17.84
C GLU A 5 -12.46 -2.54 17.23
N LEU A 6 -12.38 -1.77 16.14
CA LEU A 6 -11.12 -1.34 15.54
C LEU A 6 -10.42 -0.33 16.46
N ALA A 7 -9.60 -0.83 17.38
CA ALA A 7 -8.81 -0.01 18.30
C ALA A 7 -7.41 0.28 17.73
N VAL A 8 -6.73 -0.77 17.23
CA VAL A 8 -5.37 -0.72 16.70
C VAL A 8 -5.26 -1.66 15.50
N LEU A 9 -4.57 -1.23 14.45
CA LEU A 9 -4.08 -2.10 13.39
C LEU A 9 -2.56 -2.14 13.46
N GLU A 10 -2.02 -3.28 13.86
CA GLU A 10 -0.59 -3.55 13.75
C GLU A 10 -0.16 -3.55 12.28
N GLN A 11 1.15 -3.49 12.07
CA GLN A 11 1.69 -3.63 10.73
C GLN A 11 1.24 -4.95 10.07
N PRO A 12 1.13 -5.00 8.73
CA PRO A 12 0.87 -6.25 8.03
C PRO A 12 1.97 -7.29 8.31
N ASP A 13 1.57 -8.50 8.70
CA ASP A 13 2.48 -9.65 8.84
C ASP A 13 2.62 -10.39 7.50
N TRP A 14 3.23 -9.71 6.52
CA TRP A 14 3.43 -10.27 5.19
C TRP A 14 4.38 -11.46 5.22
N LYS A 15 4.10 -12.42 4.34
CA LYS A 15 4.92 -13.61 4.11
C LYS A 15 5.29 -13.70 2.64
N VAL A 16 6.44 -14.30 2.36
CA VAL A 16 6.79 -14.67 0.99
C VAL A 16 5.68 -15.57 0.43
N GLY A 17 5.16 -15.21 -0.74
CA GLY A 17 3.99 -15.84 -1.36
C GLY A 17 2.68 -15.08 -1.19
N ASP A 18 2.62 -14.09 -0.28
CA ASP A 18 1.47 -13.20 -0.20
C ASP A 18 1.38 -12.33 -1.46
N TRP A 19 0.16 -12.15 -1.97
CA TRP A 19 -0.09 -11.30 -3.11
C TRP A 19 -1.41 -10.56 -3.01
N TRP A 20 -1.50 -9.43 -3.71
CA TRP A 20 -2.73 -8.67 -3.86
C TRP A 20 -2.77 -7.96 -5.21
N THR A 21 -3.98 -7.76 -5.74
CA THR A 21 -4.21 -7.07 -7.00
C THR A 21 -4.91 -5.74 -6.75
N VAL A 22 -4.29 -4.64 -7.20
CA VAL A 22 -4.85 -3.30 -7.10
C VAL A 22 -5.23 -2.79 -8.48
N ARG A 23 -6.43 -2.22 -8.61
CA ARG A 23 -6.87 -1.50 -9.81
C ARG A 23 -6.84 -0.01 -9.59
N PHE A 24 -6.15 0.72 -10.46
CA PHE A 24 -6.15 2.18 -10.45
C PHE A 24 -7.20 2.72 -11.41
N THR A 25 -7.90 3.77 -10.99
CA THR A 25 -8.89 4.49 -11.77
C THR A 25 -8.61 5.97 -11.68
N TYR A 26 -8.76 6.68 -12.80
CA TYR A 26 -8.63 8.13 -12.85
C TYR A 26 -10.01 8.77 -13.04
N ARG A 27 -10.42 9.67 -12.15
CA ARG A 27 -11.60 10.51 -12.36
C ARG A 27 -11.12 11.93 -12.64
N ALA A 28 -10.90 12.24 -13.90
CA ALA A 28 -10.80 13.63 -14.33
C ALA A 28 -12.22 14.20 -14.39
N ASP A 29 -12.55 15.11 -13.48
CA ASP A 29 -13.60 16.11 -13.67
C ASP A 29 -13.24 17.15 -14.75
N ALA A 30 -12.07 17.06 -15.37
CA ALA A 30 -11.70 17.80 -16.57
C ALA A 30 -11.00 16.90 -17.60
N GLN A 31 -11.61 16.72 -18.77
CA GLN A 31 -11.09 16.04 -19.98
C GLN A 31 -9.74 16.59 -20.52
N ALA A 32 -9.05 17.48 -19.80
CA ALA A 32 -7.90 18.23 -20.29
C ALA A 32 -6.54 17.58 -20.00
N VAL A 33 -6.46 16.53 -19.18
CA VAL A 33 -5.20 15.86 -18.85
C VAL A 33 -5.16 14.47 -19.50
N PRO A 34 -4.12 14.14 -20.30
CA PRO A 34 -3.93 12.79 -20.82
C PRO A 34 -3.92 11.77 -19.68
N ILE A 35 -4.79 10.77 -19.77
CA ILE A 35 -4.81 9.67 -18.79
C ILE A 35 -3.47 8.91 -18.92
N PRO A 36 -2.70 8.77 -17.84
CA PRO A 36 -1.48 7.98 -17.89
C PRO A 36 -1.75 6.53 -18.32
N SER A 37 -0.85 5.92 -19.11
CA SER A 37 -1.05 4.56 -19.65
C SER A 37 -1.20 3.49 -18.58
N TRP A 38 -0.73 3.76 -17.36
CA TRP A 38 -0.82 2.84 -16.23
C TRP A 38 -2.21 2.81 -15.56
N ILE A 39 -3.10 3.78 -15.85
CA ILE A 39 -4.46 3.85 -15.29
C ILE A 39 -5.39 2.85 -15.97
N GLY A 40 -6.26 2.21 -15.20
CA GLY A 40 -7.27 1.26 -15.69
C GLY A 40 -6.80 -0.18 -15.69
N GLU A 41 -5.51 -0.42 -15.47
CA GLU A 41 -4.89 -1.73 -15.34
C GLU A 41 -4.99 -2.29 -13.92
N ASN A 42 -4.89 -3.62 -13.83
CA ASN A 42 -4.80 -4.36 -12.58
C ASN A 42 -3.33 -4.72 -12.35
N TYR A 43 -2.77 -4.31 -11.22
CA TYR A 43 -1.40 -4.58 -10.82
C TYR A 43 -1.37 -5.65 -9.74
N LYS A 44 -0.74 -6.79 -10.02
CA LYS A 44 -0.42 -7.79 -9.00
C LYS A 44 0.86 -7.35 -8.27
N PHE A 45 0.73 -7.20 -6.97
CA PHE A 45 1.80 -7.04 -6.00
C PHE A 45 2.04 -8.40 -5.37
N GLU A 46 3.29 -8.81 -5.27
CA GLU A 46 3.65 -10.14 -4.77
C GLU A 46 4.90 -10.05 -3.90
N VAL A 47 4.82 -10.52 -2.66
CA VAL A 47 5.95 -10.63 -1.76
C VAL A 47 6.79 -11.82 -2.20
N VAL A 48 7.89 -11.55 -2.88
CA VAL A 48 8.72 -12.59 -3.51
C VAL A 48 9.92 -12.99 -2.67
N ASP A 49 10.38 -12.12 -1.77
CA ASP A 49 11.55 -12.38 -0.94
C ASP A 49 11.61 -11.47 0.32
N ILE A 50 12.58 -11.74 1.19
CA ILE A 50 13.02 -10.87 2.28
C ILE A 50 14.52 -10.58 2.09
N ALA A 51 14.88 -9.32 1.94
CA ALA A 51 16.26 -8.89 1.72
C ALA A 51 16.70 -7.88 2.79
N ASN A 52 17.99 -7.86 3.12
CA ASN A 52 18.58 -6.83 3.95
C ASN A 52 19.08 -5.67 3.06
N ILE A 53 18.46 -4.50 3.19
CA ILE A 53 18.78 -3.29 2.43
C ILE A 53 19.25 -2.23 3.42
N ASP A 54 20.49 -1.75 3.27
CA ASP A 54 21.11 -0.75 4.17
C ASP A 54 21.00 -1.09 5.67
N GLY A 55 21.16 -2.38 6.01
CA GLY A 55 21.06 -2.87 7.40
C GLY A 55 19.63 -3.02 7.91
N LYS A 56 18.62 -2.94 7.03
CA LYS A 56 17.20 -3.10 7.36
C LYS A 56 16.60 -4.28 6.63
N ASP A 57 15.95 -5.18 7.37
CA ASP A 57 15.18 -6.26 6.76
C ASP A 57 13.94 -5.70 6.07
N CYS A 58 13.77 -6.07 4.80
CA CYS A 58 12.73 -5.56 3.94
C CYS A 58 12.01 -6.69 3.22
N TYR A 59 10.69 -6.58 3.10
CA TYR A 59 9.91 -7.33 2.12
C TYR A 59 10.24 -6.84 0.71
N VAL A 60 10.55 -7.77 -0.19
CA VAL A 60 10.71 -7.51 -1.62
C VAL A 60 9.37 -7.80 -2.29
N VAL A 61 8.71 -6.75 -2.78
CA VAL A 61 7.41 -6.83 -3.44
C VAL A 61 7.57 -6.57 -4.92
N ARG A 62 7.27 -7.56 -5.75
CA ARG A 62 7.28 -7.45 -7.21
C ARG A 62 5.99 -6.81 -7.72
N VAL A 63 6.10 -5.87 -8.64
CA VAL A 63 4.97 -5.25 -9.36
C VAL A 63 5.34 -5.12 -10.84
N GLY A 64 4.72 -5.91 -11.71
CA GLY A 64 5.16 -6.00 -13.10
C GLY A 64 6.64 -6.42 -13.19
N ASN A 65 7.47 -5.57 -13.79
CA ASN A 65 8.92 -5.78 -13.89
C ASN A 65 9.73 -5.01 -12.82
N GLU A 66 9.05 -4.36 -11.88
CA GLU A 66 9.68 -3.56 -10.82
C GLU A 66 9.66 -4.28 -9.48
N PHE A 67 10.57 -3.87 -8.59
CA PHE A 67 10.66 -4.37 -7.21
C PHE A 67 10.60 -3.21 -6.23
N LEU A 68 9.81 -3.39 -5.19
CA LEU A 68 9.59 -2.44 -4.10
C LEU A 68 10.11 -3.05 -2.82
N TYR A 69 10.78 -2.25 -2.01
CA TYR A 69 11.35 -2.71 -0.75
C TYR A 69 10.59 -2.04 0.39
N PHE A 70 9.97 -2.84 1.25
CA PHE A 70 9.21 -2.35 2.40
C PHE A 70 9.83 -2.84 3.69
N LYS A 71 10.22 -1.93 4.59
CA LYS A 71 10.85 -2.30 5.85
C LYS A 71 9.93 -3.18 6.68
N LYS A 72 10.43 -4.30 7.21
CA LYS A 72 9.64 -5.20 8.06
C LYS A 72 9.24 -4.57 9.40
N GLU A 73 9.88 -3.47 9.82
CA GLU A 73 9.61 -2.80 11.10
C GLU A 73 8.33 -1.95 11.08
N ASN A 74 7.85 -1.53 9.89
CA ASN A 74 6.66 -0.68 9.76
C ASN A 74 6.01 -0.69 8.36
N ALA A 75 6.38 -1.63 7.49
CA ALA A 75 5.98 -1.69 6.08
C ALA A 75 6.21 -0.40 5.28
N SER A 76 7.12 0.50 5.71
CA SER A 76 7.42 1.72 4.96
C SER A 76 8.31 1.43 3.74
N PRO A 77 8.04 2.04 2.57
CA PRO A 77 8.88 1.85 1.40
C PRO A 77 10.25 2.47 1.59
N ILE A 78 11.30 1.78 1.17
CA ILE A 78 12.59 2.37 0.84
C ILE A 78 12.41 2.96 -0.56
N ILE A 79 12.31 4.29 -0.63
CA ILE A 79 12.02 4.98 -1.88
C ILE A 79 13.24 4.86 -2.80
N SER A 80 13.21 3.90 -3.74
CA SER A 80 14.18 3.76 -4.82
C SER A 80 13.50 3.98 -6.18
N GLY A 81 13.54 5.21 -6.70
CA GLY A 81 13.20 5.50 -8.10
C GLY A 81 11.73 5.85 -8.41
N ASN A 82 11.50 6.20 -9.68
CA ASN A 82 10.19 6.55 -10.27
C ASN A 82 9.31 5.30 -10.37
N ILE A 83 8.67 4.94 -9.27
CA ILE A 83 7.76 3.81 -9.25
C ILE A 83 6.32 4.33 -9.47
N LEU A 84 5.51 3.54 -10.19
CA LEU A 84 4.16 3.87 -10.70
C LEU A 84 3.04 4.03 -9.65
N ALA A 85 3.32 4.06 -8.34
CA ALA A 85 2.29 4.25 -7.31
C ALA A 85 2.60 5.43 -6.34
N PRO A 86 1.60 6.01 -5.68
CA PRO A 86 1.82 7.08 -4.71
C PRO A 86 2.21 6.51 -3.34
N PHE A 87 3.52 6.47 -3.04
CA PHE A 87 4.14 5.69 -1.95
C PHE A 87 4.20 6.32 -0.55
N ASP A 88 3.28 7.23 -0.19
CA ASP A 88 3.24 7.65 1.21
C ASP A 88 2.57 6.53 2.02
N PHE A 89 3.33 5.60 2.61
CA PHE A 89 2.78 4.66 3.58
C PHE A 89 2.59 5.32 4.93
N PRO A 90 1.58 4.91 5.70
CA PRO A 90 1.47 5.36 7.06
C PRO A 90 2.48 4.62 7.93
N ALA A 91 2.88 5.25 9.02
CA ALA A 91 3.58 4.55 10.08
C ALA A 91 2.59 3.70 10.88
N PHE A 92 2.92 2.42 11.00
CA PHE A 92 2.24 1.48 11.87
C PHE A 92 2.81 1.52 13.31
N PRO A 93 2.04 1.09 14.33
CA PRO A 93 0.63 0.69 14.25
C PRO A 93 -0.31 1.88 13.99
N LEU A 94 -1.47 1.61 13.37
CA LEU A 94 -2.53 2.58 13.19
C LEU A 94 -3.47 2.57 14.39
N GLU A 95 -3.44 3.63 15.17
CA GLU A 95 -4.31 3.82 16.33
C GLU A 95 -5.45 4.76 15.98
N LYS A 96 -6.68 4.40 16.36
CA LYS A 96 -7.87 5.23 16.13
C LYS A 96 -7.73 6.60 16.79
N ASN A 97 -8.11 7.65 16.04
CA ASN A 97 -8.17 9.05 16.48
C ASN A 97 -6.81 9.64 16.88
N VAL A 98 -5.73 9.17 16.27
CA VAL A 98 -4.37 9.65 16.52
C VAL A 98 -3.89 10.51 15.37
N THR A 99 -3.16 11.59 15.70
CA THR A 99 -2.39 12.37 14.73
C THR A 99 -0.92 12.40 15.14
N ARG A 100 -0.03 12.05 14.21
CA ARG A 100 1.43 12.01 14.41
C ARG A 100 2.13 12.74 13.27
N THR A 101 3.34 13.21 13.54
CA THR A 101 4.19 13.87 12.55
C THR A 101 5.49 13.10 12.42
N TYR A 102 5.82 12.70 11.19
CA TYR A 102 7.04 11.97 10.84
C TYR A 102 7.85 12.79 9.84
N GLY A 103 8.91 13.44 10.34
CA GLY A 103 9.66 14.42 9.58
C GLY A 103 8.75 15.55 9.10
N ARG A 104 8.48 15.61 7.79
CA ARG A 104 7.56 16.59 7.19
C ARG A 104 6.15 16.06 6.99
N ILE A 105 5.88 14.76 7.12
CA ILE A 105 4.57 14.18 6.83
C ILE A 105 3.72 14.21 8.11
N GLN A 106 2.48 14.70 8.02
CA GLN A 106 1.49 14.56 9.09
C GLN A 106 0.54 13.43 8.74
N GLN A 107 0.38 12.49 9.66
CA GLN A 107 -0.53 11.35 9.57
C GLN A 107 -1.66 11.51 10.56
N SER A 108 -2.90 11.44 10.10
CA SER A 108 -4.10 11.38 10.94
C SER A 108 -4.85 10.09 10.67
N VAL A 109 -5.20 9.35 11.72
CA VAL A 109 -5.89 8.06 11.63
C VAL A 109 -7.27 8.19 12.27
N SER A 110 -8.31 7.76 11.56
CA SER A 110 -9.67 7.62 12.06
C SER A 110 -10.23 6.26 11.65
N VAL A 111 -11.40 5.89 12.16
CA VAL A 111 -12.16 4.73 11.66
C VAL A 111 -13.20 5.23 10.68
N ASP A 112 -13.36 4.52 9.57
CA ASP A 112 -14.37 4.80 8.55
C ASP A 112 -14.98 3.49 8.06
N THR A 113 -16.07 3.59 7.30
CA THR A 113 -16.69 2.47 6.61
C THR A 113 -16.51 2.66 5.12
N PHE A 114 -15.81 1.72 4.49
CA PHE A 114 -15.56 1.75 3.06
C PHE A 114 -16.54 0.82 2.35
N THR A 115 -17.26 1.35 1.36
CA THR A 115 -18.14 0.56 0.50
C THR A 115 -17.39 0.10 -0.73
N LYS A 116 -17.19 -1.21 -0.83
CA LYS A 116 -16.60 -1.89 -1.97
C LYS A 116 -17.49 -1.74 -3.22
N LYS A 117 -16.91 -2.00 -4.38
CA LYS A 117 -17.60 -1.88 -5.67
C LYS A 117 -18.82 -2.81 -5.80
N ASP A 118 -18.82 -3.94 -5.10
CA ASP A 118 -19.92 -4.90 -5.03
C ASP A 118 -21.05 -4.45 -4.08
N GLY A 119 -20.93 -3.29 -3.44
CA GLY A 119 -21.89 -2.74 -2.49
C GLY A 119 -21.66 -3.16 -1.04
N ASN A 120 -20.70 -4.06 -0.77
CA ASN A 120 -20.39 -4.50 0.59
C ASN A 120 -19.54 -3.46 1.33
N SER A 121 -19.98 -3.10 2.52
CA SER A 121 -19.25 -2.16 3.38
C SER A 121 -18.36 -2.88 4.39
N VAL A 122 -17.15 -2.38 4.59
CA VAL A 122 -16.19 -2.89 5.59
C VAL A 122 -15.71 -1.77 6.49
N LYS A 123 -15.64 -2.02 7.79
CA LYS A 123 -14.96 -1.11 8.72
C LYS A 123 -13.46 -1.15 8.46
N CYS A 124 -12.84 0.03 8.42
CA CYS A 124 -11.43 0.19 8.09
C CYS A 124 -10.83 1.39 8.82
N PHE A 125 -9.50 1.47 8.82
CA PHE A 125 -8.77 2.66 9.26
C PHE A 125 -8.64 3.60 8.07
N LYS A 126 -9.15 4.82 8.20
CA LYS A 126 -8.90 5.91 7.26
C LYS A 126 -7.67 6.67 7.72
N VAL A 127 -6.66 6.73 6.87
CA VAL A 127 -5.40 7.41 7.13
C VAL A 127 -5.24 8.58 6.18
N SER A 128 -5.16 9.78 6.71
CA SER A 128 -4.90 10.99 5.95
C SER A 128 -3.44 11.38 6.11
N LEU A 129 -2.71 11.40 5.00
CA LEU A 129 -1.31 11.80 4.93
C LEU A 129 -1.23 13.17 4.27
N ARG A 130 -0.82 14.17 5.05
CA ARG A 130 -0.66 15.55 4.61
C ARG A 130 0.82 15.85 4.42
N ARG A 131 1.17 16.29 3.21
CA ARG A 131 2.49 16.78 2.86
C ARG A 131 2.50 18.31 2.88
N PRO A 132 3.39 18.98 3.65
CA PRO A 132 3.50 20.44 3.64
C PRO A 132 4.11 20.99 2.36
N CYS A 133 4.96 20.21 1.67
CA CYS A 133 5.69 20.65 0.48
C CYS A 133 4.95 20.41 -0.86
N THR A 134 3.91 19.57 -0.85
CA THR A 134 3.05 19.32 -2.02
C THR A 134 1.62 19.56 -1.57
N SER A 135 0.82 20.33 -2.30
CA SER A 135 -0.61 20.58 -1.98
C SER A 135 -1.51 19.33 -2.04
N GLN A 136 -0.88 18.15 -2.19
CA GLN A 136 -1.43 16.81 -2.26
C GLN A 136 -1.67 16.27 -0.84
N ASN A 137 -2.94 15.99 -0.56
CA ASN A 137 -3.35 15.15 0.55
C ASN A 137 -3.68 13.77 -0.02
N VAL A 138 -3.22 12.74 0.67
CA VAL A 138 -3.49 11.34 0.34
C VAL A 138 -4.39 10.78 1.42
N THR A 139 -5.48 10.13 1.01
CA THR A 139 -6.32 9.33 1.91
C THR A 139 -6.11 7.87 1.60
N GLN A 140 -5.92 7.06 2.64
CA GLN A 140 -5.78 5.63 2.51
C GLN A 140 -6.79 4.92 3.39
N TYR A 141 -7.32 3.79 2.94
CA TYR A 141 -8.18 2.95 3.75
C TYR A 141 -7.54 1.58 3.95
N TRP A 142 -7.26 1.26 5.21
CA TRP A 142 -6.62 0.02 5.63
C TRP A 142 -7.65 -0.89 6.28
N GLN A 143 -7.92 -2.02 5.63
CA GLN A 143 -8.79 -3.04 6.18
C GLN A 143 -7.96 -3.99 7.04
N PRO A 144 -8.35 -4.27 8.30
CA PRO A 144 -7.69 -5.31 9.09
C PRO A 144 -7.68 -6.65 8.38
N GLY A 145 -6.54 -7.34 8.50
CA GLY A 145 -6.28 -8.60 7.83
C GLY A 145 -5.84 -8.44 6.38
N ALA A 146 -6.10 -7.32 5.70
CA ALA A 146 -5.70 -7.13 4.31
C ALA A 146 -4.23 -6.67 4.18
N PRO A 147 -3.49 -7.12 3.15
CA PRO A 147 -2.07 -6.82 2.97
C PRO A 147 -1.82 -5.46 2.33
N TRP A 148 -2.85 -4.63 2.17
CA TRP A 148 -2.79 -3.44 1.32
C TRP A 148 -3.80 -2.39 1.80
N TRP A 149 -3.76 -1.22 1.15
CA TRP A 149 -4.64 -0.10 1.38
C TRP A 149 -5.28 0.41 0.09
N ILE A 150 -6.52 0.86 0.21
CA ILE A 150 -7.21 1.66 -0.80
C ILE A 150 -6.57 3.02 -0.78
N TYR A 151 -6.35 3.61 -1.95
CA TYR A 151 -5.77 4.93 -2.07
C TYR A 151 -6.76 5.89 -2.75
N GLU A 152 -6.84 7.11 -2.26
CA GLU A 152 -7.58 8.21 -2.87
C GLU A 152 -6.76 9.52 -2.77
N GLU A 153 -6.47 10.13 -3.91
CA GLU A 153 -5.81 11.45 -3.98
C GLU A 153 -6.83 12.59 -3.99
N LYS A 154 -6.42 13.75 -3.47
CA LYS A 154 -7.18 15.01 -3.47
C LYS A 154 -7.93 15.25 -4.79
N GLY A 155 -9.24 15.53 -4.69
CA GLY A 155 -10.11 15.80 -5.84
C GLY A 155 -10.62 14.54 -6.53
N ASP A 156 -10.48 13.36 -5.92
CA ASP A 156 -10.86 12.06 -6.51
C ASP A 156 -10.11 11.72 -7.81
N MET A 157 -9.01 12.41 -8.10
CA MET A 157 -8.31 12.28 -9.38
C MET A 157 -7.82 10.85 -9.61
N VAL A 158 -7.20 10.22 -8.61
CA VAL A 158 -6.77 8.82 -8.66
C VAL A 158 -7.39 8.06 -7.50
N LYS A 159 -8.05 6.93 -7.79
CA LYS A 159 -8.51 5.96 -6.80
C LYS A 159 -7.94 4.59 -7.08
N ALA A 160 -7.53 3.86 -6.05
CA ALA A 160 -7.03 2.50 -6.14
C ALA A 160 -7.92 1.53 -5.34
N TRP A 161 -8.30 0.40 -5.93
CA TRP A 161 -9.23 -0.56 -5.33
C TRP A 161 -8.58 -1.94 -5.22
N LEU A 162 -8.87 -2.70 -4.17
CA LEU A 162 -8.57 -4.13 -4.14
C LEU A 162 -9.43 -4.75 -5.20
N VAL A 163 -8.82 -5.63 -5.96
CA VAL A 163 -9.55 -6.58 -6.76
C VAL A 163 -9.56 -7.92 -6.04
N ASP A 164 -8.38 -8.40 -5.64
CA ASP A 164 -8.21 -9.72 -5.05
C ASP A 164 -6.91 -9.80 -4.22
N TRP A 165 -6.77 -10.83 -3.40
CA TRP A 165 -5.60 -11.08 -2.55
C TRP A 165 -5.58 -12.52 -2.05
N GLY A 166 -4.38 -13.03 -1.78
CA GLY A 166 -4.21 -14.40 -1.33
C GLY A 166 -2.77 -14.71 -0.95
N HIS A 167 -2.52 -16.00 -0.80
CA HIS A 167 -1.21 -16.56 -0.52
C HIS A 167 -0.98 -17.77 -1.42
N GLU A 168 0.20 -17.86 -2.01
CA GLU A 168 0.66 -19.02 -2.78
C GLU A 168 1.96 -19.53 -2.17
N GLU A 169 2.07 -20.83 -1.93
CA GLU A 169 3.33 -21.42 -1.46
C GLU A 169 4.40 -21.24 -2.54
N VAL A 170 5.44 -20.46 -2.24
CA VAL A 170 6.54 -20.25 -3.17
C VAL A 170 7.49 -21.44 -3.07
N HIS A 171 7.41 -22.36 -4.04
CA HIS A 171 8.37 -23.45 -4.16
C HIS A 171 9.76 -22.92 -4.52
N GLU A 172 10.81 -23.52 -3.95
CA GLU A 172 12.23 -23.15 -4.03
C GLU A 172 12.73 -22.81 -5.46
N GLU A 173 12.09 -23.33 -6.51
CA GLU A 173 12.47 -23.06 -7.92
C GLU A 173 12.21 -21.61 -8.38
N VAL A 174 11.37 -20.83 -7.68
CA VAL A 174 11.10 -19.41 -8.00
C VAL A 174 12.05 -18.46 -7.26
N LYS A 175 12.86 -18.97 -6.32
CA LYS A 175 14.00 -18.23 -5.76
C LYS A 175 15.08 -18.10 -6.84
N LYS A 176 14.85 -17.24 -7.84
CA LYS A 176 15.96 -16.66 -8.59
C LYS A 176 16.86 -16.03 -7.56
N ASN A 177 18.12 -16.46 -7.52
CA ASN A 177 19.16 -15.90 -6.66
C ASN A 177 19.20 -14.38 -6.85
N PHE A 178 18.45 -13.63 -6.04
CA PHE A 178 18.50 -12.17 -6.01
C PHE A 178 19.92 -11.69 -5.69
N SER A 179 20.67 -12.51 -4.97
CA SER A 179 22.11 -12.40 -4.74
C SER A 179 22.97 -12.36 -6.02
N GLU A 180 22.51 -12.93 -7.14
CA GLU A 180 23.23 -12.88 -8.43
C GLU A 180 22.91 -11.59 -9.23
N LEU A 181 21.74 -10.98 -9.01
CA LEU A 181 21.34 -9.75 -9.69
C LEU A 181 21.83 -8.48 -8.98
N TYR A 182 22.08 -8.55 -7.67
CA TYR A 182 22.64 -7.47 -6.85
C TYR A 182 23.81 -7.99 -5.99
N PRO A 183 24.96 -8.32 -6.59
CA PRO A 183 26.16 -8.63 -5.81
C PRO A 183 26.56 -7.37 -5.01
N HIS A 184 26.82 -7.58 -3.72
CA HIS A 184 27.32 -6.57 -2.78
C HIS A 184 28.55 -5.82 -3.30
#